data_AF-A0A3N4H7C1-F1
#
_entry.id   AF-A0A3N4H7C1-F1
#
_cell.length_a   1.000
_cell.length_b   1.000
_cell.length_c   1.000
_cell.angle_alpha   90.00
_cell.angle_beta   90.00
_cell.angle_gamma   90.00
#
_symmetry.space_group_name_H-M   'P 1'
#
loop_
_entity.id
_entity.type
_entity.pdbx_description
1 polymer ?
#
loop_
_entity_poly.entity_id
_entity_poly.type
_entity_poly.pdbx_seq_one_letter_code
_entity_poly.pdbx_strand_id
1 'polypeptide(L)'
;MNPYTQLSGTVEDLLSSSNYFYVVKMDLNGIVLYANTKFHNQLAFYKGNVQGTKFSKFIFPSDHSKYQNLLEKTLHLKERNFVMDIRKLSHDGFDFYWTRWEFSIYSIEGRPQYILGLGHKIEKFSDINIDLPVGIQDVHIKNEIIEGLFENNLIGFWLWDILKNKDQLSLSLMGLLGFSSNGDQLYKGNLKWKKNIHPEDKKLVNTNLQEHFNSFGKVPFHCEFRIKIAEDDEKWVIGYGKVVEWSSNGKASKMVGGFFDATGKKKSENLLKKQNEFLRNLNFNQSHSMRAKLANIIGILEVMDPKANMVDSLHFIKMLKSEAKKLDQVLKQSIAKTNRLDISYMSEAESTR
;
A
#
# COMPACT_ATOMS: atom_id res chain seq x y z
N MET A 1 43.88 -0.11 -39.54
CA MET A 1 43.15 0.97 -38.84
C MET A 1 42.47 0.36 -37.63
N ASN A 2 42.74 0.90 -36.44
CA ASN A 2 42.30 0.30 -35.18
C ASN A 2 40.81 0.64 -34.91
N PRO A 3 39.86 -0.33 -34.92
CA PRO A 3 38.43 -0.08 -34.74
C PRO A 3 38.08 0.48 -33.34
N TYR A 4 39.01 0.48 -32.40
CA TYR A 4 38.81 0.96 -31.02
C TYR A 4 38.98 2.48 -30.83
N THR A 5 39.22 3.27 -31.90
CA THR A 5 39.51 4.72 -31.79
C THR A 5 38.43 5.67 -32.34
N GLN A 6 37.35 5.15 -32.94
CA GLN A 6 36.27 5.95 -33.55
C GLN A 6 34.95 5.91 -32.75
N LEU A 7 35.03 5.99 -31.42
CA LEU A 7 33.82 6.10 -30.60
C LEU A 7 33.16 7.49 -30.68
N SER A 8 33.88 8.56 -31.02
CA SER A 8 33.33 9.92 -30.89
C SER A 8 32.18 10.21 -31.86
N GLY A 9 32.32 9.88 -33.15
CA GLY A 9 31.26 10.12 -34.14
C GLY A 9 30.01 9.27 -33.91
N THR A 10 30.19 7.97 -33.65
CA THR A 10 29.08 7.03 -33.47
C THR A 10 28.26 7.31 -32.20
N VAL A 11 28.91 7.77 -31.13
CA VAL A 11 28.23 8.15 -29.88
C VAL A 11 27.51 9.49 -30.03
N GLU A 12 28.08 10.46 -30.74
CA GLU A 12 27.41 11.73 -31.05
C GLU A 12 26.14 11.51 -31.89
N ASP A 13 26.18 10.64 -32.90
CA ASP A 13 25.01 10.26 -33.70
C ASP A 13 23.96 9.52 -32.87
N LEU A 14 24.38 8.62 -31.98
CA LEU A 14 23.47 7.93 -31.05
C LEU A 14 22.77 8.90 -30.10
N LEU A 15 23.51 9.86 -29.54
CA LEU A 15 23.00 10.81 -28.56
C LEU A 15 22.13 11.90 -29.19
N SER A 16 22.48 12.35 -30.40
CA SER A 16 21.70 13.34 -31.15
C SER A 16 20.35 12.79 -31.63
N SER A 17 20.29 11.50 -31.98
CA SER A 17 19.07 10.79 -32.38
C SER A 17 18.36 10.05 -31.23
N SER A 18 18.90 10.12 -30.00
CA SER A 18 18.38 9.36 -28.86
C SER A 18 16.95 9.76 -28.51
N ASN A 19 16.05 8.77 -28.51
CA ASN A 19 14.72 8.91 -27.94
C ASN A 19 14.70 8.67 -26.43
N TYR A 20 15.81 8.28 -25.81
CA TYR A 20 15.91 8.00 -24.37
C TYR A 20 16.58 9.14 -23.60
N PHE A 21 17.75 9.59 -24.05
CA PHE A 21 18.52 10.65 -23.39
C PHE A 21 18.15 12.04 -23.92
N TYR A 22 18.08 13.00 -23.02
CA TYR A 22 18.14 14.42 -23.35
C TYR A 22 19.60 14.82 -23.42
N VAL A 23 19.95 15.60 -24.44
CA VAL A 23 21.29 16.15 -24.58
C VAL A 23 21.17 17.62 -24.87
N VAL A 24 21.87 18.43 -24.07
CA VAL A 24 21.91 19.88 -24.22
C VAL A 24 23.35 20.35 -24.07
N LYS A 25 23.79 21.19 -25.00
CA LYS A 25 25.06 21.91 -24.94
C LYS A 25 24.77 23.38 -24.69
N MET A 26 25.48 23.99 -23.75
CA MET A 26 25.28 25.39 -23.35
C MET A 26 26.61 26.14 -23.29
N ASP A 27 26.55 27.46 -23.44
CA ASP A 27 27.67 28.32 -23.06
C ASP A 27 27.83 28.38 -21.52
N LEU A 28 28.87 29.08 -21.05
CA LEU A 28 29.13 29.23 -19.62
C LEU A 28 28.09 30.09 -18.87
N ASN A 29 27.25 30.82 -19.59
CA ASN A 29 26.13 31.59 -19.02
C ASN A 29 24.82 30.77 -18.98
N GLY A 30 24.86 29.49 -19.38
CA GLY A 30 23.72 28.59 -19.45
C GLY A 30 22.80 28.84 -20.64
N ILE A 31 23.25 29.54 -21.69
CA ILE A 31 22.51 29.72 -22.94
C ILE A 31 22.65 28.46 -23.78
N VAL A 32 21.52 27.91 -24.22
CA VAL A 32 21.50 26.68 -25.04
C VAL A 32 22.08 26.95 -26.42
N LEU A 33 23.17 26.25 -26.74
CA LEU A 33 23.82 26.25 -28.06
C LEU A 33 23.27 25.11 -28.94
N TYR A 34 22.95 23.96 -28.32
CA TYR A 34 22.39 22.81 -29.00
C TYR A 34 21.49 22.00 -28.05
N ALA A 35 20.43 21.41 -28.59
CA ALA A 35 19.59 20.44 -27.91
C ALA A 35 19.20 19.33 -28.90
N ASN A 36 19.11 18.09 -28.43
CA ASN A 36 18.76 16.96 -29.29
C ASN A 36 17.25 16.87 -29.58
N THR A 37 16.88 16.01 -30.54
CA THR A 37 15.50 15.84 -31.01
C THR A 37 14.51 15.54 -29.88
N LYS A 38 14.90 14.72 -28.90
CA LYS A 38 14.06 14.41 -27.73
C LYS A 38 13.72 15.66 -26.92
N PHE A 39 14.69 16.55 -26.70
CA PHE A 39 14.47 17.81 -25.99
C PHE A 39 13.51 18.74 -26.75
N HIS A 40 13.66 18.81 -28.07
CA HIS A 40 12.74 19.58 -28.92
C HIS A 40 11.32 19.01 -28.93
N ASN A 41 11.17 17.68 -29.05
CA ASN A 41 9.87 17.00 -29.01
C ASN A 41 9.15 17.20 -27.69
N GLN A 42 9.88 17.21 -26.57
CA GLN A 42 9.30 17.52 -25.26
C GLN A 42 8.73 18.95 -25.24
N LEU A 43 9.44 19.90 -25.82
CA LEU A 43 9.06 21.31 -25.81
C LEU A 43 8.19 21.71 -27.00
N ALA A 44 7.45 20.77 -27.62
CA ALA A 44 6.62 21.07 -28.79
C ALA A 44 5.54 22.14 -28.52
N PHE A 45 5.13 22.32 -27.26
CA PHE A 45 4.23 23.37 -26.81
C PHE A 45 4.91 24.76 -26.71
N TYR A 46 6.24 24.82 -26.65
CA TYR A 46 7.00 26.05 -26.53
C TYR A 46 7.17 26.69 -27.92
N LYS A 47 6.55 27.86 -28.11
CA LYS A 47 6.57 28.60 -29.40
C LYS A 47 7.87 29.40 -29.65
N GLY A 48 8.82 29.40 -28.71
CA GLY A 48 10.09 30.13 -28.85
C GLY A 48 11.22 29.25 -29.37
N ASN A 49 12.36 29.87 -29.70
CA ASN A 49 13.56 29.12 -30.06
C ASN A 49 14.22 28.54 -28.79
N VAL A 50 14.52 27.24 -28.80
CA VAL A 50 15.27 26.58 -27.74
C VAL A 50 16.72 27.07 -27.74
N GLN A 51 17.33 27.17 -28.93
CA GLN A 51 18.67 27.70 -29.09
C GLN A 51 18.69 29.21 -28.84
N GLY A 52 19.71 29.70 -28.16
CA GLY A 52 19.82 31.11 -27.74
C GLY A 52 19.00 31.46 -26.49
N THR A 53 18.26 30.51 -25.92
CA THR A 53 17.51 30.70 -24.68
C THR A 53 18.28 30.13 -23.49
N LYS A 54 18.21 30.79 -22.33
CA LYS A 54 18.77 30.25 -21.07
C LYS A 54 18.08 28.94 -20.70
N PHE A 55 18.87 27.90 -20.45
CA PHE A 55 18.37 26.57 -20.08
C PHE A 55 17.50 26.58 -18.82
N SER A 56 17.77 27.52 -17.89
CA SER A 56 16.94 27.72 -16.70
C SER A 56 15.47 27.96 -17.03
N LYS A 57 15.13 28.57 -18.17
CA LYS A 57 13.72 28.74 -18.60
C LYS A 57 13.00 27.42 -18.85
N PHE A 58 13.74 26.34 -19.07
CA PHE A 58 13.21 24.98 -19.29
C PHE A 58 13.31 24.10 -18.04
N ILE A 59 13.61 24.69 -16.89
CA ILE A 59 13.60 24.05 -15.57
C ILE A 59 12.31 24.48 -14.87
N PHE A 60 11.74 23.62 -14.01
CA PHE A 60 10.58 24.01 -13.21
C PHE A 60 10.94 25.12 -12.20
N PRO A 61 10.09 26.15 -11.96
CA PRO A 61 10.41 27.31 -11.11
C PRO A 61 11.08 26.99 -9.76
N SER A 62 10.60 25.98 -9.04
CA SER A 62 11.17 25.61 -7.73
C SER A 62 12.51 24.86 -7.81
N ASP A 63 12.93 24.37 -8.97
CA ASP A 63 14.24 23.72 -9.14
C ASP A 63 15.33 24.73 -9.58
N HIS A 64 14.95 25.98 -9.90
CA HIS A 64 15.89 26.99 -10.44
C HIS A 64 17.01 27.35 -9.48
N SER A 65 16.68 27.69 -8.23
CA SER A 65 17.68 28.15 -7.26
C SER A 65 18.71 27.06 -6.97
N LYS A 66 18.29 25.80 -6.94
CA LYS A 66 19.17 24.65 -6.74
C LYS A 66 20.09 24.45 -7.94
N TYR A 67 19.56 24.51 -9.16
CA TYR A 67 20.35 24.42 -10.39
C TYR A 67 21.40 25.55 -10.47
N GLN A 68 21.00 26.80 -10.25
CA GLN A 68 21.91 27.95 -10.31
C GLN A 68 23.04 27.83 -9.29
N ASN A 69 22.73 27.47 -8.04
CA ASN A 69 23.73 27.30 -6.98
C ASN A 69 24.74 26.20 -7.32
N LEU A 70 24.27 25.06 -7.83
CA LEU A 70 25.16 23.97 -8.25
C LEU A 70 26.03 24.39 -9.44
N LEU A 71 25.45 25.04 -10.44
CA LEU A 71 26.18 25.52 -11.62
C LEU A 71 27.30 26.50 -11.23
N GLU A 72 26.99 27.50 -10.41
CA GLU A 72 27.97 28.49 -9.92
C GLU A 72 29.07 27.81 -9.11
N LYS A 73 28.72 26.90 -8.19
CA LYS A 73 29.70 26.13 -7.42
C LYS A 73 30.64 25.34 -8.31
N THR A 74 30.11 24.62 -9.31
CA THR A 74 30.93 23.82 -10.21
C THR A 74 31.86 24.70 -11.06
N LEU A 75 31.39 25.86 -11.53
CA LEU A 75 32.22 26.84 -12.26
C LEU A 75 33.32 27.46 -11.40
N HIS A 76 33.04 27.76 -10.12
CA HIS A 76 33.99 28.41 -9.21
C HIS A 76 34.99 27.45 -8.54
N LEU A 77 34.54 26.26 -8.13
CA LEU A 77 35.34 25.26 -7.43
C LEU A 77 36.19 24.38 -8.37
N LYS A 78 36.10 24.60 -9.69
CA LYS A 78 36.71 23.77 -10.74
C LYS A 78 36.30 22.28 -10.66
N GLU A 79 35.12 22.00 -10.12
CA GLU A 79 34.54 20.66 -10.19
C GLU A 79 34.21 20.34 -11.66
N ARG A 80 34.32 19.07 -12.05
CA ARG A 80 34.11 18.69 -13.45
C ARG A 80 32.65 18.51 -13.80
N ASN A 81 31.81 18.09 -12.85
CA ASN A 81 30.41 17.81 -13.08
C ASN A 81 29.55 17.98 -11.81
N PHE A 82 28.24 18.02 -11.99
CA PHE A 82 27.26 17.89 -10.93
C PHE A 82 26.03 17.12 -11.41
N VAL A 83 25.38 16.41 -10.49
CA VAL A 83 24.15 15.65 -10.77
C VAL A 83 22.97 16.28 -10.03
N MET A 84 21.82 16.38 -10.71
CA MET A 84 20.58 16.79 -10.06
C MET A 84 19.34 16.21 -10.74
N ASP A 85 18.30 16.02 -9.95
CA ASP A 85 16.97 15.70 -10.46
C ASP A 85 16.23 17.01 -10.78
N ILE A 86 15.67 17.08 -11.99
CA ILE A 86 14.92 18.24 -12.51
C ILE A 86 13.53 17.77 -12.93
N ARG A 87 12.50 18.53 -12.55
CA ARG A 87 11.15 18.34 -13.12
C ARG A 87 11.09 18.93 -14.52
N LYS A 88 10.58 18.13 -15.46
CA LYS A 88 10.40 18.51 -16.87
C LYS A 88 8.92 18.45 -17.22
N LEU A 89 8.42 19.53 -17.81
CA LEU A 89 7.04 19.59 -18.29
C LEU A 89 6.81 18.53 -19.36
N SER A 90 5.65 17.90 -19.33
CA SER A 90 5.16 17.01 -20.38
C SER A 90 4.97 17.76 -21.70
N HIS A 91 4.88 17.00 -22.79
CA HIS A 91 4.70 17.54 -24.15
C HIS A 91 3.40 18.35 -24.33
N ASP A 92 2.40 18.14 -23.47
CA ASP A 92 1.16 18.90 -23.44
C ASP A 92 1.24 20.17 -22.57
N GLY A 93 2.31 20.35 -21.80
CA GLY A 93 2.54 21.49 -20.92
C GLY A 93 1.72 21.52 -19.62
N PHE A 94 0.92 20.50 -19.34
CA PHE A 94 -0.01 20.46 -18.20
C PHE A 94 0.46 19.61 -17.02
N ASP A 95 1.44 18.72 -17.23
CA ASP A 95 1.98 17.82 -16.22
C ASP A 95 3.52 17.89 -16.19
N PHE A 96 4.16 17.19 -15.27
CA PHE A 96 5.61 17.05 -15.24
C PHE A 96 6.05 15.62 -14.90
N TYR A 97 7.25 15.27 -15.32
CA TYR A 97 7.93 14.05 -14.89
C TYR A 97 9.34 14.38 -14.40
N TRP A 98 9.89 13.46 -13.62
CA TRP A 98 11.24 13.60 -13.10
C TRP A 98 12.27 13.16 -14.13
N THR A 99 13.36 13.92 -14.19
CA THR A 99 14.53 13.58 -14.99
C THR A 99 15.79 13.73 -14.15
N ARG A 100 16.71 12.77 -14.25
CA ARG A 100 18.03 12.90 -13.65
C ARG A 100 18.99 13.45 -14.69
N TRP A 101 19.70 14.52 -14.32
CA TRP A 101 20.65 15.21 -15.18
C TRP A 101 22.05 15.17 -14.57
N GLU A 102 23.03 14.90 -15.41
CA GLU A 102 24.44 15.17 -15.15
C GLU A 102 24.88 16.32 -16.04
N PHE A 103 25.48 17.35 -15.44
CA PHE A 103 26.06 18.49 -16.14
C PHE A 103 27.56 18.47 -15.96
N SER A 104 28.30 18.51 -17.06
CA SER A 104 29.75 18.46 -17.08
C SER A 104 30.33 19.68 -17.78
N ILE A 105 31.37 20.27 -17.21
CA ILE A 105 32.09 21.42 -17.80
C ILE A 105 33.21 20.88 -18.68
N TYR A 106 33.11 21.13 -19.98
CA TYR A 106 34.17 20.80 -20.91
C TYR A 106 35.22 21.91 -20.93
N SER A 107 36.48 21.55 -20.74
CA SER A 107 37.61 22.49 -20.70
C SER A 107 38.70 22.09 -21.68
N ILE A 108 39.27 23.07 -22.37
CA ILE A 108 40.44 22.91 -23.24
C ILE A 108 41.59 23.68 -22.59
N GLU A 109 42.74 23.03 -22.38
CA GLU A 109 43.91 23.62 -21.72
C GLU A 109 43.60 24.27 -20.36
N GLY A 110 42.68 23.67 -19.60
CA GLY A 110 42.26 24.16 -18.28
C GLY A 110 41.33 25.38 -18.30
N ARG A 111 40.86 25.82 -19.46
CA ARG A 111 39.86 26.88 -19.61
C ARG A 111 38.49 26.28 -19.95
N PRO A 112 37.42 26.59 -19.18
CA PRO A 112 36.08 26.10 -19.46
C PRO A 112 35.58 26.70 -20.78
N GLN A 113 34.96 25.86 -21.62
CA GLN A 113 34.49 26.23 -22.96
C GLN A 113 32.97 26.21 -23.02
N TYR A 114 32.36 25.10 -22.59
CA TYR A 114 30.93 24.89 -22.65
C TYR A 114 30.49 23.87 -21.60
N ILE A 115 29.18 23.80 -21.38
CA ILE A 115 28.55 22.89 -20.42
C ILE A 115 27.73 21.87 -21.20
N LEU A 116 27.96 20.59 -20.92
CA LEU A 116 27.20 19.50 -21.51
C LEU A 116 26.27 18.91 -20.44
N GLY A 117 24.97 18.94 -20.72
CA GLY A 117 23.95 18.31 -19.89
C GLY A 117 23.42 17.04 -20.56
N LEU A 118 23.47 15.93 -19.84
CA LEU A 118 22.85 14.67 -20.23
C LEU A 118 21.77 14.29 -19.22
N GLY A 119 20.55 14.11 -19.70
CA GLY A 119 19.39 13.80 -18.86
C GLY A 119 18.70 12.52 -19.28
N HIS A 120 18.05 11.81 -18.36
CA HIS A 120 17.11 10.74 -18.68
C HIS A 120 15.90 10.81 -17.76
N LYS A 121 14.78 10.24 -18.21
CA LYS A 121 13.56 10.16 -17.39
C LYS A 121 13.79 9.17 -16.24
N ILE A 122 13.38 9.56 -15.04
CA ILE A 122 13.37 8.69 -13.86
C ILE A 122 11.94 8.61 -13.31
N GLU A 123 11.64 7.50 -12.64
CA GLU A 123 10.47 7.40 -11.78
C GLU A 123 10.90 7.77 -10.37
N LYS A 124 10.39 8.91 -9.88
CA LYS A 124 10.61 9.33 -8.50
C LYS A 124 9.33 9.04 -7.73
N PHE A 125 9.34 7.96 -6.98
CA PHE A 125 8.32 7.72 -5.96
C PHE A 125 8.47 8.85 -4.93
N SER A 126 7.42 9.67 -4.76
CA SER A 126 7.35 10.63 -3.65
C SER A 126 7.72 9.89 -2.38
N ASP A 127 8.70 10.39 -1.61
CA ASP A 127 9.20 9.74 -0.39
C ASP A 127 8.04 9.21 0.44
N ILE A 128 7.74 7.92 0.28
CA ILE A 128 6.81 7.24 1.16
C ILE A 128 7.63 7.10 2.43
N ASN A 129 7.29 7.90 3.44
CA ASN A 129 7.88 7.79 4.76
C ASN A 129 7.32 6.52 5.41
N ILE A 130 7.73 5.36 4.89
CA ILE A 130 7.62 4.08 5.58
C ILE A 130 8.69 4.14 6.65
N ASP A 131 8.25 4.31 7.89
CA ASP A 131 9.12 4.30 9.07
C ASP A 131 9.65 2.86 9.23
N LEU A 132 10.81 2.59 8.62
CA LEU A 132 11.49 1.32 8.77
C LEU A 132 12.22 1.28 10.12
N PRO A 133 12.35 0.10 10.75
CA PRO A 133 13.14 -0.05 11.97
C PRO A 133 14.53 0.61 11.84
N VAL A 134 14.96 1.28 12.92
CA VAL A 134 16.22 2.02 12.97
C VAL A 134 17.37 1.12 12.51
N GLY A 135 18.07 1.56 11.46
CA GLY A 135 19.18 0.82 10.84
C GLY A 135 18.95 0.42 9.38
N ILE A 136 17.70 0.44 8.89
CA ILE A 136 17.37 0.18 7.48
C ILE A 136 16.99 1.51 6.80
N GLN A 137 17.99 2.21 6.27
CA GLN A 137 17.79 3.45 5.50
C GLN A 137 17.99 3.27 4.00
N ASP A 138 18.23 2.05 3.53
CA ASP A 138 18.47 1.80 2.12
C ASP A 138 17.17 1.82 1.31
N VAL A 139 17.13 2.69 0.30
CA VAL A 139 16.05 2.77 -0.69
C VAL A 139 15.93 1.46 -1.46
N HIS A 140 17.03 0.71 -1.61
CA HIS A 140 17.02 -0.58 -2.28
C HIS A 140 16.19 -1.62 -1.51
N ILE A 141 16.37 -1.73 -0.19
CA ILE A 141 15.60 -2.65 0.66
C ILE A 141 14.11 -2.25 0.70
N LYS A 142 13.82 -0.95 0.72
CA LYS A 142 12.43 -0.45 0.60
C LYS A 142 11.77 -0.93 -0.69
N ASN A 143 12.47 -0.79 -1.81
CA ASN A 143 11.95 -1.20 -3.11
C ASN A 143 11.81 -2.73 -3.19
N GLU A 144 12.79 -3.49 -2.70
CA GLU A 144 12.73 -4.95 -2.69
C GLU A 144 11.54 -5.49 -1.87
N ILE A 145 11.26 -4.88 -0.70
CA ILE A 145 10.07 -5.21 0.09
C ILE A 145 8.79 -4.89 -0.70
N ILE A 146 8.71 -3.70 -1.30
CA ILE A 146 7.54 -3.27 -2.07
C ILE A 146 7.32 -4.19 -3.30
N GLU A 147 8.39 -4.54 -4.01
CA GLU A 147 8.38 -5.46 -5.14
C GLU A 147 7.92 -6.86 -4.72
N GLY A 148 8.44 -7.40 -3.61
CA GLY A 148 8.01 -8.68 -3.05
C GLY A 148 6.53 -8.68 -2.63
N LEU A 149 5.99 -7.55 -2.18
CA LEU A 149 4.55 -7.39 -1.91
C LEU A 149 3.71 -7.40 -3.20
N PHE A 150 4.25 -6.94 -4.33
CA PHE A 150 3.57 -7.02 -5.64
C PHE A 150 3.61 -8.41 -6.24
N GLU A 151 4.77 -9.07 -6.22
CA GLU A 151 4.94 -10.43 -6.77
C GLU A 151 4.00 -11.42 -6.10
N ASN A 152 3.77 -11.26 -4.79
CA ASN A 152 2.85 -12.09 -4.02
C ASN A 152 1.38 -11.63 -4.10
N ASN A 153 1.04 -10.66 -4.96
CA ASN A 153 -0.29 -10.06 -5.08
C ASN A 153 -0.90 -9.58 -3.75
N LEU A 154 -0.05 -9.21 -2.78
CA LEU A 154 -0.48 -8.72 -1.47
C LEU A 154 -0.97 -7.28 -1.54
N ILE A 155 -0.45 -6.51 -2.51
CA ILE A 155 -0.82 -5.12 -2.77
C ILE A 155 -1.14 -4.92 -4.24
N GLY A 156 -2.31 -4.35 -4.51
CA GLY A 156 -2.72 -3.87 -5.83
C GLY A 156 -2.97 -2.37 -5.83
N PHE A 157 -2.71 -1.68 -6.94
CA PHE A 157 -3.00 -0.24 -7.06
C PHE A 157 -4.03 0.06 -8.15
N TRP A 158 -4.71 1.18 -7.96
CA TRP A 158 -5.66 1.71 -8.92
C TRP A 158 -5.53 3.23 -9.05
N LEU A 159 -5.82 3.72 -10.25
CA LEU A 159 -6.07 5.11 -10.56
C LEU A 159 -7.47 5.22 -11.13
N TRP A 160 -8.29 6.02 -10.49
CA TRP A 160 -9.66 6.31 -10.90
C TRP A 160 -9.74 7.75 -11.44
N ASP A 161 -9.91 7.87 -12.75
CA ASP A 161 -10.28 9.12 -13.42
C ASP A 161 -11.80 9.28 -13.30
N ILE A 162 -12.22 10.13 -12.36
CA ILE A 162 -13.61 10.32 -11.97
C ILE A 162 -14.39 10.99 -13.10
N LEU A 163 -13.78 11.97 -13.78
CA LEU A 163 -14.41 12.74 -14.85
C LEU A 163 -14.59 11.91 -16.10
N LYS A 164 -13.58 11.11 -16.48
CA LYS A 164 -13.65 10.22 -17.64
C LYS A 164 -14.31 8.89 -17.32
N ASN A 165 -14.64 8.66 -16.04
CA ASN A 165 -15.20 7.42 -15.53
C ASN A 165 -14.34 6.20 -15.94
N LYS A 166 -13.01 6.36 -15.87
CA LYS A 166 -12.03 5.34 -16.26
C LYS A 166 -11.18 4.88 -15.08
N ASP A 167 -10.93 3.57 -15.04
CA ASP A 167 -10.10 2.93 -14.02
C ASP A 167 -8.86 2.31 -14.67
N GLN A 168 -7.69 2.58 -14.11
CA GLN A 168 -6.44 1.92 -14.43
C GLN A 168 -6.03 1.09 -13.22
N LEU A 169 -5.75 -0.20 -13.42
CA LEU A 169 -5.40 -1.13 -12.34
C LEU A 169 -3.98 -1.67 -12.57
N SER A 170 -3.23 -1.91 -11.50
CA SER A 170 -1.94 -2.63 -11.60
C SER A 170 -2.18 -4.12 -11.92
N LEU A 171 -1.16 -4.78 -12.47
CA LEU A 171 -1.21 -6.22 -12.73
C LEU A 171 -1.45 -7.02 -11.44
N SER A 172 -0.82 -6.61 -10.33
CA SER A 172 -1.04 -7.22 -9.02
C SER A 172 -2.48 -7.07 -8.53
N LEU A 173 -3.12 -5.92 -8.78
CA LEU A 173 -4.54 -5.73 -8.45
C LEU A 173 -5.46 -6.58 -9.33
N MET A 174 -5.12 -6.74 -10.62
CA MET A 174 -5.83 -7.65 -11.50
C MET A 174 -5.74 -9.08 -10.98
N GLY A 175 -4.55 -9.54 -10.56
CA GLY A 175 -4.35 -10.84 -9.93
C GLY A 175 -5.13 -10.99 -8.62
N LEU A 176 -5.14 -9.97 -7.76
CA LEU A 176 -5.93 -9.94 -6.52
C LEU A 176 -7.44 -10.10 -6.80
N LEU A 177 -7.94 -9.46 -7.85
CA LEU A 177 -9.32 -9.56 -8.32
C LEU A 177 -9.62 -10.87 -9.09
N GLY A 178 -8.63 -11.76 -9.22
CA GLY A 178 -8.72 -13.07 -9.86
C GLY A 178 -8.65 -13.06 -11.38
N PHE A 179 -8.19 -11.97 -12.00
CA PHE A 179 -7.91 -11.95 -13.43
C PHE A 179 -6.55 -12.61 -13.70
N SER A 180 -6.53 -13.63 -14.56
CA SER A 180 -5.30 -14.31 -14.98
C SER A 180 -4.53 -13.47 -16.02
N SER A 181 -3.21 -13.40 -15.87
CA SER A 181 -2.29 -12.83 -16.87
C SER A 181 -2.12 -13.70 -18.12
N ASN A 182 -2.63 -14.94 -18.10
CA ASN A 182 -2.49 -15.88 -19.20
C ASN A 182 -3.67 -15.75 -20.19
N GLY A 183 -3.45 -14.96 -21.23
CA GLY A 183 -3.77 -15.39 -22.58
C GLY A 183 -5.20 -15.31 -23.11
N ASP A 184 -6.20 -14.82 -22.36
CA ASP A 184 -7.53 -14.56 -22.93
C ASP A 184 -7.94 -13.09 -22.76
N GLN A 185 -7.94 -12.40 -23.90
CA GLN A 185 -8.23 -10.98 -24.11
C GLN A 185 -7.35 -10.02 -23.31
N LEU A 186 -6.42 -9.35 -24.01
CA LEU A 186 -6.00 -8.00 -23.67
C LEU A 186 -7.26 -7.16 -23.36
N TYR A 187 -7.58 -6.98 -22.08
CA TYR A 187 -8.82 -6.38 -21.62
C TYR A 187 -8.88 -4.91 -22.05
N LYS A 188 -9.52 -4.64 -23.19
CA LYS A 188 -9.77 -3.32 -23.78
C LYS A 188 -10.93 -2.57 -23.09
N GLY A 189 -11.20 -2.85 -21.81
CA GLY A 189 -12.39 -2.40 -21.10
C GLY A 189 -12.09 -1.73 -19.76
N ASN A 190 -12.91 -0.73 -19.42
CA ASN A 190 -12.96 -0.06 -18.12
C ASN A 190 -13.29 -1.06 -16.99
N LEU A 191 -12.27 -1.70 -16.43
CA LEU A 191 -12.41 -2.59 -15.28
C LEU A 191 -12.73 -1.78 -14.03
N LYS A 192 -14.01 -1.76 -13.66
CA LYS A 192 -14.48 -1.03 -12.49
C LYS A 192 -14.42 -1.91 -11.25
N TRP A 193 -13.37 -1.76 -10.45
CA TRP A 193 -13.22 -2.45 -9.15
C TRP A 193 -14.47 -2.31 -8.27
N LYS A 194 -15.21 -1.20 -8.40
CA LYS A 194 -16.45 -0.94 -7.68
C LYS A 194 -17.56 -1.96 -7.95
N LYS A 195 -17.55 -2.61 -9.12
CA LYS A 195 -18.53 -3.65 -9.45
C LYS A 195 -18.30 -4.93 -8.64
N ASN A 196 -17.05 -5.19 -8.27
CA ASN A 196 -16.65 -6.37 -7.54
C ASN A 196 -16.86 -6.23 -6.02
N ILE A 197 -17.27 -5.06 -5.51
CA ILE A 197 -17.58 -4.89 -4.09
C ILE A 197 -18.77 -5.76 -3.71
N HIS A 198 -18.64 -6.51 -2.62
CA HIS A 198 -19.71 -7.31 -2.05
C HIS A 198 -20.96 -6.43 -1.78
N PRO A 199 -22.19 -6.87 -2.16
CA PRO A 199 -23.40 -6.04 -2.05
C PRO A 199 -23.63 -5.40 -0.68
N GLU A 200 -23.35 -6.13 0.40
CA GLU A 200 -23.49 -5.65 1.78
C GLU A 200 -22.53 -4.51 2.13
N ASP A 201 -21.35 -4.49 1.52
CA ASP A 201 -20.28 -3.55 1.87
C ASP A 201 -20.34 -2.27 1.01
N LYS A 202 -21.13 -2.26 -0.07
CA LYS A 202 -21.28 -1.11 -0.98
C LYS A 202 -21.67 0.18 -0.24
N LYS A 203 -22.57 0.08 0.74
CA LYS A 203 -23.01 1.25 1.52
C LYS A 203 -21.85 1.83 2.31
N LEU A 204 -21.07 0.98 2.98
CA LEU A 204 -19.91 1.39 3.78
C LEU A 204 -18.83 2.07 2.92
N VAL A 205 -18.49 1.44 1.78
CA VAL A 205 -17.48 2.00 0.86
C VAL A 205 -17.92 3.36 0.33
N ASN A 206 -19.18 3.50 -0.06
CA ASN A 206 -19.71 4.77 -0.56
C ASN A 206 -19.69 5.87 0.51
N THR A 207 -20.02 5.56 1.76
CA THR A 207 -19.94 6.52 2.87
C THR A 207 -18.50 7.02 3.07
N ASN A 208 -17.52 6.12 3.09
CA ASN A 208 -16.11 6.49 3.26
C ASN A 208 -15.57 7.31 2.08
N LEU A 209 -15.99 6.99 0.85
CA LEU A 209 -15.66 7.80 -0.32
C LEU A 209 -16.27 9.20 -0.23
N GLN A 210 -17.52 9.32 0.20
CA GLN A 210 -18.19 10.61 0.38
C GLN A 210 -17.51 11.45 1.45
N GLU A 211 -17.14 10.86 2.59
CA GLU A 211 -16.39 11.54 3.64
C GLU A 211 -15.03 12.05 3.14
N HIS A 212 -14.31 11.21 2.38
CA HIS A 212 -13.07 11.61 1.74
C HIS A 212 -13.25 12.83 0.82
N PHE A 213 -14.29 12.82 -0.02
CA PHE A 213 -14.58 13.93 -0.93
C PHE A 213 -15.01 15.20 -0.20
N ASN A 214 -15.90 15.10 0.78
CA ASN A 214 -16.41 16.23 1.54
C ASN A 214 -15.32 16.89 2.40
N SER A 215 -14.31 16.11 2.82
CA SER A 215 -13.16 16.63 3.56
C SER A 215 -12.09 17.26 2.67
N PHE A 216 -12.31 17.36 1.35
CA PHE A 216 -11.31 17.80 0.38
C PHE A 216 -9.98 17.02 0.49
N GLY A 217 -10.09 15.72 0.77
CA GLY A 217 -8.95 14.82 0.89
C GLY A 217 -8.14 14.95 2.19
N LYS A 218 -8.65 15.68 3.19
CA LYS A 218 -8.06 15.72 4.55
C LYS A 218 -8.21 14.38 5.26
N VAL A 219 -9.40 13.78 5.20
CA VAL A 219 -9.64 12.42 5.68
C VAL A 219 -9.38 11.48 4.51
N PRO A 220 -8.37 10.60 4.53
CA PRO A 220 -8.13 9.67 3.41
C PRO A 220 -9.28 8.65 3.30
N PHE A 221 -9.50 8.13 2.09
CA PHE A 221 -10.36 6.95 1.96
C PHE A 221 -9.63 5.77 2.59
N HIS A 222 -10.23 5.17 3.62
CA HIS A 222 -9.72 3.98 4.28
C HIS A 222 -10.90 3.09 4.67
N CYS A 223 -10.98 1.89 4.13
CA CYS A 223 -12.12 1.00 4.36
C CYS A 223 -11.70 -0.46 4.25
N GLU A 224 -12.09 -1.30 5.21
CA GLU A 224 -12.04 -2.75 5.08
C GLU A 224 -13.35 -3.26 4.47
N PHE A 225 -13.30 -4.04 3.39
CA PHE A 225 -14.50 -4.57 2.71
C PHE A 225 -14.20 -5.85 1.92
N ARG A 226 -15.25 -6.56 1.52
CA ARG A 226 -15.14 -7.77 0.68
C ARG A 226 -15.22 -7.44 -0.80
N ILE A 227 -14.37 -8.11 -1.57
CA ILE A 227 -14.42 -8.15 -3.04
C ILE A 227 -14.82 -9.56 -3.49
N LYS A 228 -15.66 -9.62 -4.53
CA LYS A 228 -16.03 -10.84 -5.23
C LYS A 228 -15.06 -11.08 -6.38
N ILE A 229 -14.52 -12.29 -6.42
CA ILE A 229 -13.60 -12.76 -7.45
C ILE A 229 -14.33 -13.68 -8.43
N ALA A 230 -15.15 -14.58 -7.89
CA ALA A 230 -16.06 -15.45 -8.63
C ALA A 230 -17.42 -15.53 -7.90
N GLU A 231 -18.39 -16.29 -8.41
CA GLU A 231 -19.73 -16.38 -7.80
C GLU A 231 -19.67 -16.84 -6.31
N ASP A 232 -18.73 -17.73 -5.98
CA ASP A 232 -18.56 -18.29 -4.63
C ASP A 232 -17.20 -17.99 -3.97
N ASP A 233 -16.39 -17.10 -4.56
CA ASP A 233 -15.09 -16.73 -3.99
C ASP A 233 -15.01 -15.23 -3.65
N GLU A 234 -14.73 -14.96 -2.38
CA GLU A 234 -14.59 -13.61 -1.84
C GLU A 234 -13.28 -13.43 -1.07
N LYS A 235 -12.71 -12.23 -1.18
CA LYS A 235 -11.54 -11.81 -0.41
C LYS A 235 -11.83 -10.58 0.41
N TRP A 236 -11.21 -10.53 1.57
CA TRP A 236 -11.18 -9.31 2.38
C TRP A 236 -10.04 -8.44 1.93
N VAL A 237 -10.33 -7.17 1.69
CA VAL A 237 -9.33 -6.18 1.31
C VAL A 237 -9.43 -4.95 2.21
N ILE A 238 -8.28 -4.34 2.45
CA ILE A 238 -8.20 -2.98 2.99
C ILE A 238 -7.99 -2.06 1.80
N GLY A 239 -8.96 -1.20 1.53
CA GLY A 239 -8.83 -0.14 0.54
C GLY A 239 -8.29 1.12 1.17
N TYR A 240 -7.26 1.69 0.56
CA TYR A 240 -6.76 3.02 0.88
C TYR A 240 -6.71 3.88 -0.38
N GLY A 241 -7.05 5.16 -0.30
CA GLY A 241 -6.94 6.05 -1.45
C GLY A 241 -7.05 7.54 -1.12
N LYS A 242 -6.57 8.35 -2.06
CA LYS A 242 -6.56 9.81 -1.96
C LYS A 242 -6.79 10.46 -3.31
N VAL A 243 -7.56 11.55 -3.33
CA VAL A 243 -7.69 12.42 -4.49
C VAL A 243 -6.37 13.16 -4.70
N VAL A 244 -5.80 13.02 -5.89
CA VAL A 244 -4.55 13.65 -6.31
C VAL A 244 -4.77 14.88 -7.18
N GLU A 245 -5.94 14.95 -7.83
CA GLU A 245 -6.32 16.11 -8.64
C GLU A 245 -7.76 16.52 -8.31
N TRP A 246 -7.94 17.83 -8.14
CA TRP A 246 -9.24 18.47 -7.95
C TRP A 246 -9.49 19.39 -9.15
N SER A 247 -10.71 19.41 -9.67
CA SER A 247 -11.10 20.36 -10.71
C SER A 247 -11.29 21.77 -10.14
N SER A 248 -11.32 22.77 -11.03
CA SER A 248 -11.47 24.19 -10.69
C SER A 248 -12.74 24.53 -9.90
N ASN A 249 -13.76 23.67 -9.93
CA ASN A 249 -15.00 23.79 -9.15
C ASN A 249 -14.96 23.00 -7.81
N GLY A 250 -13.78 22.55 -7.38
CA GLY A 250 -13.59 21.84 -6.11
C GLY A 250 -14.07 20.39 -6.10
N LYS A 251 -14.42 19.81 -7.25
CA LYS A 251 -14.77 18.38 -7.35
C LYS A 251 -13.53 17.52 -7.55
N ALA A 252 -13.54 16.31 -7.02
CA ALA A 252 -12.46 15.37 -7.24
C ALA A 252 -12.41 14.96 -8.73
N SER A 253 -11.24 15.07 -9.37
CA SER A 253 -11.06 14.68 -10.78
C SER A 253 -10.31 13.36 -10.93
N LYS A 254 -9.24 13.14 -10.14
CA LYS A 254 -8.51 11.87 -10.11
C LYS A 254 -8.21 11.43 -8.70
N MET A 255 -8.40 10.13 -8.45
CA MET A 255 -8.11 9.48 -7.19
C MET A 255 -7.19 8.30 -7.42
N VAL A 256 -6.18 8.13 -6.57
CA VAL A 256 -5.29 6.97 -6.59
C VAL A 256 -5.38 6.24 -5.27
N GLY A 257 -5.11 4.95 -5.29
CA GLY A 257 -5.15 4.15 -4.09
C GLY A 257 -4.63 2.75 -4.32
N GLY A 258 -4.77 1.92 -3.29
CA GLY A 258 -4.44 0.51 -3.36
C GLY A 258 -5.32 -0.35 -2.48
N PHE A 259 -5.34 -1.64 -2.80
CA PHE A 259 -5.97 -2.68 -2.02
C PHE A 259 -4.90 -3.60 -1.46
N PHE A 260 -5.02 -3.90 -0.17
CA PHE A 260 -4.18 -4.83 0.54
C PHE A 260 -5.00 -6.08 0.83
N ASP A 261 -4.51 -7.27 0.49
CA ASP A 261 -5.18 -8.52 0.85
C ASP A 261 -5.15 -8.69 2.38
N ALA A 262 -6.32 -8.68 3.00
CA ALA A 262 -6.50 -8.89 4.43
C ALA A 262 -7.27 -10.18 4.74
N THR A 263 -7.39 -11.08 3.77
CA THR A 263 -8.11 -12.35 3.92
C THR A 263 -7.52 -13.21 5.02
N GLY A 264 -6.18 -13.34 5.09
CA GLY A 264 -5.50 -14.05 6.16
C GLY A 264 -5.79 -13.46 7.54
N LYS A 265 -5.62 -12.13 7.69
CA LYS A 265 -5.91 -11.39 8.93
C LYS A 265 -7.35 -11.61 9.39
N LYS A 266 -8.33 -11.48 8.48
CA LYS A 266 -9.76 -11.66 8.82
C LYS A 266 -10.12 -13.09 9.17
N LYS A 267 -9.51 -14.09 8.53
CA LYS A 267 -9.68 -15.50 8.90
C LYS A 267 -9.21 -15.76 10.33
N SER A 268 -8.03 -15.24 10.70
CA SER A 268 -7.50 -15.34 12.06
C SER A 268 -8.37 -14.60 13.09
N GLU A 269 -8.80 -13.36 12.80
CA GLU A 269 -9.69 -12.60 13.67
C GLU A 269 -11.02 -13.32 13.92
N ASN A 270 -11.63 -13.87 12.86
CA ASN A 270 -12.89 -14.61 12.96
C ASN A 270 -12.73 -15.92 13.73
N LEU A 271 -11.60 -16.62 13.56
CA LEU A 271 -11.31 -17.83 14.33
C LEU A 271 -11.20 -17.51 15.82
N LEU A 272 -10.41 -16.50 16.18
CA LEU A 272 -10.27 -16.04 17.56
C LEU A 272 -11.62 -15.61 18.16
N LYS A 273 -12.45 -14.90 17.38
CA LYS A 273 -13.78 -14.50 17.82
C LYS A 273 -14.68 -15.70 18.11
N LYS A 274 -14.73 -16.68 17.20
CA LYS A 274 -15.50 -17.92 17.37
C LYS A 274 -15.02 -18.71 18.59
N GLN A 275 -13.70 -18.82 18.79
CA GLN A 275 -13.13 -19.47 19.97
C GLN A 275 -13.54 -18.75 21.26
N ASN A 276 -13.46 -17.42 21.30
CA ASN A 276 -13.89 -16.63 22.46
C ASN A 276 -15.38 -16.77 22.77
N GLU A 277 -16.24 -16.73 21.75
CA GLU A 277 -17.69 -16.94 21.92
C GLU A 277 -17.99 -18.35 22.45
N PHE A 278 -17.32 -19.36 21.90
CA PHE A 278 -17.42 -20.73 22.37
C PHE A 278 -16.99 -20.87 23.83
N LEU A 279 -15.84 -20.32 24.21
CA LEU A 279 -15.35 -20.33 25.60
C LEU A 279 -16.30 -19.61 26.56
N ARG A 280 -16.87 -18.46 26.16
CA ARG A 280 -17.88 -17.74 26.96
C ARG A 280 -19.13 -18.59 27.19
N ASN A 281 -19.63 -19.24 26.14
CA ASN A 281 -20.80 -20.11 26.25
C ASN A 281 -20.52 -21.33 27.13
N LEU A 282 -19.34 -21.93 27.02
CA LEU A 282 -18.91 -23.02 27.90
C LEU A 282 -18.86 -22.56 29.37
N ASN A 283 -18.18 -21.46 29.67
CA ASN A 283 -18.06 -20.92 31.02
C ASN A 283 -19.43 -20.58 31.62
N PHE A 284 -20.32 -19.98 30.83
CA PHE A 284 -21.69 -19.68 31.24
C PHE A 284 -22.47 -20.95 31.61
N ASN A 285 -22.46 -21.97 30.73
CA ASN A 285 -23.18 -23.22 30.95
C ASN A 285 -22.62 -24.00 32.17
N GLN A 286 -21.30 -24.04 32.34
CA GLN A 286 -20.66 -24.65 33.50
C GLN A 286 -21.08 -23.94 34.79
N SER A 287 -20.97 -22.62 34.82
CA SER A 287 -21.35 -21.80 35.98
C SER A 287 -22.83 -21.97 36.32
N HIS A 288 -23.71 -21.94 35.33
CA HIS A 288 -25.15 -22.09 35.52
C HIS A 288 -25.50 -23.46 36.14
N SER A 289 -24.93 -24.55 35.61
CA SER A 289 -25.15 -25.90 36.14
C SER A 289 -24.63 -26.07 37.57
N MET A 290 -23.43 -25.55 37.86
CA MET A 290 -22.86 -25.60 39.21
C MET A 290 -23.67 -24.79 40.23
N ARG A 291 -24.09 -23.56 39.88
CA ARG A 291 -24.92 -22.72 40.75
C ARG A 291 -26.26 -23.35 41.07
N ALA A 292 -26.90 -24.01 40.10
CA ALA A 292 -28.16 -24.73 40.34
C ALA A 292 -28.01 -25.83 41.41
N LYS A 293 -26.92 -26.61 41.35
CA LYS A 293 -26.63 -27.65 42.36
C LYS A 293 -26.28 -27.06 43.71
N LEU A 294 -25.50 -25.98 43.75
CA LEU A 294 -25.17 -25.26 44.99
C LEU A 294 -26.43 -24.68 45.64
N ALA A 295 -27.31 -24.05 44.86
CA ALA A 295 -28.57 -23.50 45.34
C ALA A 295 -29.47 -24.58 45.96
N ASN A 296 -29.53 -25.78 45.36
CA ASN A 296 -30.25 -26.91 45.95
C ASN A 296 -29.67 -27.31 47.32
N ILE A 297 -28.34 -27.40 47.43
CA ILE A 297 -27.66 -27.74 48.69
C ILE A 297 -27.97 -26.69 49.76
N ILE A 298 -27.86 -25.41 49.42
CA ILE A 298 -28.17 -24.30 50.33
C ILE A 298 -29.63 -24.36 50.77
N GLY A 299 -30.57 -24.53 49.83
CA GLY A 299 -31.99 -24.64 50.15
C GLY A 299 -32.32 -25.82 51.06
N ILE A 300 -31.66 -26.98 50.88
CA ILE A 300 -31.82 -28.12 51.79
C ILE A 300 -31.29 -27.79 53.19
N LEU A 301 -30.15 -27.10 53.29
CA LEU A 301 -29.57 -26.68 54.58
C LEU A 301 -30.46 -25.65 55.31
N GLU A 302 -31.09 -24.74 54.57
CA GLU A 302 -31.99 -23.73 55.14
C GLU A 302 -33.31 -24.33 55.68
N VAL A 303 -33.81 -25.39 55.06
CA VAL A 303 -35.07 -26.07 55.47
C VAL A 303 -34.82 -27.12 56.56
N MET A 304 -33.58 -27.55 56.76
CA MET A 304 -33.21 -28.52 57.80
C MET A 304 -33.42 -27.92 59.20
N ASP A 305 -34.39 -28.43 59.95
CA ASP A 305 -34.58 -28.07 61.36
C ASP A 305 -33.66 -28.94 62.25
N PRO A 306 -32.76 -28.34 63.07
CA PRO A 306 -31.93 -29.06 64.02
C PRO A 306 -32.70 -29.91 65.05
N LYS A 307 -34.00 -29.64 65.23
CA LYS A 307 -34.89 -30.37 66.15
C LYS A 307 -35.79 -31.41 65.44
N ALA A 308 -35.62 -31.60 64.12
CA ALA A 308 -36.37 -32.58 63.35
C ALA A 308 -36.13 -34.01 63.85
N ASN A 309 -37.10 -34.89 63.64
CA ASN A 309 -36.95 -36.30 63.97
C ASN A 309 -35.83 -36.96 63.14
N MET A 310 -35.37 -38.13 63.58
CA MET A 310 -34.24 -38.81 62.95
C MET A 310 -34.53 -39.24 61.50
N VAL A 311 -35.80 -39.52 61.16
CA VAL A 311 -36.20 -39.96 59.81
C VAL A 311 -36.09 -38.80 58.81
N ASP A 312 -36.58 -37.62 59.18
CA ASP A 312 -36.51 -36.40 58.36
C ASP A 312 -35.06 -35.92 58.20
N SER A 313 -34.28 -35.97 59.28
CA SER A 313 -32.84 -35.66 59.24
C SER A 313 -32.08 -36.58 58.28
N LEU A 314 -32.34 -37.90 58.33
CA LEU A 314 -31.74 -38.88 57.41
C LEU A 314 -32.16 -38.64 55.95
N HIS A 315 -33.40 -38.20 55.71
CA HIS A 315 -33.89 -37.86 54.38
C HIS A 315 -33.12 -36.66 53.80
N PHE A 316 -32.97 -35.56 54.55
CA PHE A 316 -32.21 -34.39 54.11
C PHE A 316 -30.73 -34.68 53.89
N ILE A 317 -30.10 -35.46 54.78
CA ILE A 317 -28.70 -35.91 54.60
C ILE A 317 -28.55 -36.72 53.29
N LYS A 318 -29.53 -37.57 52.96
CA LYS A 318 -29.52 -38.34 51.70
C LYS A 318 -29.66 -37.42 50.47
N MET A 319 -30.49 -36.39 50.55
CA MET A 319 -30.63 -35.38 49.49
C MET A 319 -29.35 -34.56 49.30
N LEU A 320 -28.74 -34.07 50.39
CA LEU A 320 -27.45 -33.38 50.37
C LEU A 320 -26.36 -34.23 49.74
N LYS A 321 -26.25 -35.50 50.14
CA LYS A 321 -25.28 -36.44 49.58
C LYS A 321 -25.52 -36.68 48.08
N SER A 322 -26.77 -36.69 47.63
CA SER A 322 -27.13 -36.81 46.22
C SER A 322 -26.72 -35.57 45.41
N GLU A 323 -27.07 -34.38 45.88
CA GLU A 323 -26.73 -33.12 45.19
C GLU A 323 -25.22 -32.85 45.21
N ALA A 324 -24.52 -33.16 46.31
CA ALA A 324 -23.06 -33.08 46.37
C ALA A 324 -22.38 -34.00 45.36
N LYS A 325 -22.87 -35.25 45.18
CA LYS A 325 -22.37 -36.16 44.14
C LYS A 325 -22.63 -35.62 42.74
N LYS A 326 -23.81 -35.04 42.48
CA LYS A 326 -24.12 -34.44 41.18
C LYS A 326 -23.23 -33.23 40.89
N LEU A 327 -22.95 -32.40 41.89
CA LEU A 327 -22.02 -31.26 41.77
C LEU A 327 -20.59 -31.73 41.45
N ASP A 328 -20.09 -32.74 42.16
CA ASP A 328 -18.78 -33.36 41.88
C ASP A 328 -18.71 -33.92 40.46
N GLN A 329 -19.79 -34.55 39.97
CA GLN A 329 -19.86 -35.05 38.60
C GLN A 329 -19.80 -33.92 37.56
N VAL A 330 -20.51 -32.81 37.79
CA VAL A 330 -20.46 -31.62 36.91
C VAL A 330 -19.05 -31.02 36.91
N LEU A 331 -18.39 -30.92 38.06
CA LEU A 331 -17.00 -30.45 38.19
C LEU A 331 -16.03 -31.34 37.41
N LYS A 332 -16.12 -32.66 37.57
CA LYS A 332 -15.28 -33.62 36.84
C LYS A 332 -15.47 -33.52 35.33
N GLN A 333 -16.71 -33.39 34.87
CA GLN A 333 -17.01 -33.19 33.44
C GLN A 333 -16.45 -31.86 32.92
N SER A 334 -16.50 -30.81 33.74
CA SER A 334 -15.93 -29.50 33.42
C SER A 334 -14.42 -29.59 33.20
N ILE A 335 -13.69 -30.18 34.15
CA ILE A 335 -12.23 -30.36 34.10
C ILE A 335 -11.83 -31.23 32.90
N ALA A 336 -12.55 -32.33 32.65
CA ALA A 336 -12.27 -33.22 31.52
C ALA A 336 -12.49 -32.53 30.16
N LYS A 337 -13.49 -31.65 30.04
CA LYS A 337 -13.70 -30.84 28.83
C LYS A 337 -12.60 -29.81 28.63
N THR A 338 -12.16 -29.14 29.70
CA THR A 338 -11.06 -28.15 29.63
C THR A 338 -9.74 -28.82 29.22
N ASN A 339 -9.38 -29.97 29.80
CA ASN A 339 -8.13 -30.66 29.45
C ASN A 339 -8.13 -31.25 28.03
N ARG A 340 -9.28 -31.65 27.50
CA ARG A 340 -9.38 -32.11 26.10
C ARG A 340 -9.19 -30.98 25.10
N LEU A 341 -9.54 -29.74 25.48
CA LEU A 341 -9.32 -28.56 24.64
C LEU A 341 -7.82 -28.28 24.50
N ASP A 342 -7.06 -28.31 25.59
CA ASP A 342 -5.60 -28.09 25.55
C ASP A 342 -4.88 -29.07 24.60
N ILE A 343 -5.30 -30.33 24.58
CA ILE A 343 -4.69 -31.37 23.72
C ILE A 343 -5.04 -31.18 22.24
N SER A 344 -6.29 -30.82 21.93
CA SER A 344 -6.71 -30.59 20.53
C SER A 344 -6.04 -29.34 19.94
N TYR A 345 -5.83 -28.30 20.74
CA TYR A 345 -5.13 -27.09 20.32
C TYR A 345 -3.63 -27.31 20.07
N MET A 346 -2.98 -28.22 20.81
CA MET A 346 -1.58 -28.58 20.54
C MET A 346 -1.42 -29.33 19.21
N SER A 347 -2.38 -30.19 18.85
CA SER A 347 -2.32 -30.96 17.59
C SER A 347 -2.60 -30.14 16.32
N GLU A 348 -3.45 -29.12 16.38
CA GLU A 348 -3.73 -28.25 15.22
C GLU A 348 -2.62 -27.21 14.97
N ALA A 349 -1.92 -26.78 16.02
CA ALA A 349 -0.77 -25.88 15.89
C ALA A 349 0.45 -26.56 15.25
N GLU A 350 0.59 -27.88 15.41
CA GLU A 350 1.67 -28.68 14.80
C GLU A 350 1.40 -29.05 13.34
N SER A 351 0.14 -29.10 12.87
CA SER A 351 -0.20 -29.42 11.48
C SER A 351 -0.17 -28.22 10.52
N THR A 352 0.00 -27.00 11.05
CA THR A 352 0.02 -25.74 10.28
C THR A 352 1.44 -25.15 10.15
N ARG A 353 2.47 -25.89 10.57
CA ARG A 353 3.89 -25.65 10.23
C ARG A 353 4.32 -26.61 9.14
#